data_AF-A0A553PTP4-F1
#
_entry.id   AF-A0A553PTP4-F1
#
_cell.length_a   1.000
_cell.length_b   1.000
_cell.length_c   1.000
_cell.angle_alpha   90.00
_cell.angle_beta   90.00
_cell.angle_gamma   90.00
#
_symmetry.space_group_name_H-M   'P 1'
#
loop_
_entity.id
_entity.type
_entity.pdbx_description
1 polymer ?
#
loop_
_entity_poly.entity_id
_entity_poly.type
_entity_poly.pdbx_seq_one_letter_code
_entity_poly.pdbx_strand_id
1 'polypeptide(L)'
;MFSRCAVLVLCTSFAGYLAMPQVYPDGQSPNNQAFNLPADAETLLAQPLALDFTCEARNYGYYADVSNNCQIFHICLPIEDDAGAILETAQWSFICGNGTVFDQQTLTCNHEEDSFPCAESESLYGVVEFGKIEPDY
;
A
#
# COMPACT_ATOMS: atom_id res chain seq x y z
N MET A 1 -69.55 16.43 -12.00
CA MET A 1 -69.59 15.32 -12.97
C MET A 1 -68.49 15.58 -13.99
N PHE A 2 -67.43 14.75 -13.99
CA PHE A 2 -66.29 14.71 -14.93
C PHE A 2 -65.34 15.94 -14.96
N SER A 3 -64.01 15.87 -15.13
CA SER A 3 -63.04 14.78 -15.17
C SER A 3 -61.62 15.40 -15.33
N ARG A 4 -60.60 14.71 -14.80
CA ARG A 4 -59.16 14.77 -15.12
C ARG A 4 -58.32 15.91 -14.52
N CYS A 5 -57.76 15.64 -13.33
CA CYS A 5 -56.44 16.16 -12.93
C CYS A 5 -55.39 15.68 -13.93
N ALA A 6 -54.69 16.61 -14.58
CA ALA A 6 -53.42 16.34 -15.24
C ALA A 6 -52.31 16.91 -14.34
N VAL A 7 -51.83 16.09 -13.40
CA VAL A 7 -50.58 16.38 -12.69
C VAL A 7 -49.45 15.95 -13.62
N LEU A 8 -48.81 16.93 -14.26
CA LEU A 8 -47.55 16.73 -14.97
C LEU A 8 -46.47 16.46 -13.93
N VAL A 9 -46.16 15.18 -13.70
CA VAL A 9 -44.97 14.76 -12.97
C VAL A 9 -43.78 15.00 -13.90
N LEU A 10 -43.16 16.17 -13.80
CA LEU A 10 -41.84 16.41 -14.36
C LEU A 10 -40.85 15.64 -13.48
N CYS A 11 -40.56 14.41 -13.90
CA CYS A 11 -39.50 13.59 -13.34
C CYS A 11 -38.17 14.24 -13.75
N THR A 12 -37.69 15.21 -12.96
CA THR A 12 -36.31 15.70 -13.07
C THR A 12 -35.43 14.64 -12.43
N SER A 13 -35.14 13.60 -13.20
CA SER A 13 -34.09 12.64 -12.93
C SER A 13 -32.74 13.33 -13.05
N PHE A 14 -32.37 14.13 -12.05
CA PHE A 14 -30.97 14.30 -11.71
C PHE A 14 -30.58 13.09 -10.88
N ALA A 15 -30.35 11.97 -11.59
CA ALA A 15 -29.48 10.93 -11.08
C ALA A 15 -28.07 11.54 -11.02
N GLY A 16 -27.84 12.41 -10.04
CA GLY A 16 -26.51 12.71 -9.57
C GLY A 16 -26.00 11.41 -8.95
N TYR A 17 -25.37 10.57 -9.77
CA TYR A 17 -24.47 9.55 -9.28
C TYR A 17 -23.31 10.31 -8.63
N LEU A 18 -23.50 10.71 -7.37
CA LEU A 18 -22.38 10.90 -6.48
C LEU A 18 -21.76 9.52 -6.39
N ALA A 19 -20.64 9.32 -7.10
CA ALA A 19 -19.77 8.19 -6.87
C ALA A 19 -19.44 8.24 -5.37
N MET A 20 -20.10 7.38 -4.59
CA MET A 20 -19.77 7.27 -3.18
C MET A 20 -18.33 6.75 -3.14
N PRO A 21 -17.44 7.37 -2.33
CA PRO A 21 -16.15 6.75 -2.07
C PRO A 21 -16.44 5.34 -1.58
N GLN A 22 -15.67 4.35 -2.04
CA GLN A 22 -15.81 2.95 -1.67
C GLN A 22 -15.54 2.79 -0.16
N VAL A 23 -16.50 3.14 0.69
CA VAL A 23 -16.42 2.90 2.13
C VAL A 23 -16.77 1.43 2.32
N TYR A 24 -15.73 0.60 2.35
CA TYR A 24 -15.87 -0.82 2.65
C TYR A 24 -16.38 -1.02 4.08
N PRO A 25 -17.21 -2.05 4.33
CA PRO A 25 -18.01 -2.19 5.55
C PRO A 25 -17.21 -2.21 6.88
N ASP A 26 -15.89 -2.45 6.82
CA ASP A 26 -15.01 -2.50 7.99
C ASP A 26 -14.14 -1.23 8.17
N GLY A 27 -14.29 -0.22 7.30
CA GLY A 27 -13.50 1.02 7.36
C GLY A 27 -12.02 0.88 6.96
N GLN A 28 -11.54 -0.34 6.71
CA GLN A 28 -10.21 -0.62 6.20
C GLN A 28 -10.24 -0.65 4.66
N SER A 29 -9.36 0.11 4.01
CA SER A 29 -9.17 0.02 2.56
C SER A 29 -8.68 -1.39 2.18
N PRO A 30 -9.26 -2.07 1.17
CA PRO A 30 -8.77 -3.36 0.72
C PRO A 30 -7.34 -3.28 0.18
N ASN A 31 -6.91 -2.09 -0.24
CA ASN A 31 -5.57 -1.84 -0.73
C ASN A 31 -4.55 -1.69 0.42
N ASN A 32 -5.00 -1.58 1.67
CA ASN A 32 -4.13 -1.51 2.84
C ASN A 32 -4.10 -2.85 3.58
N GLN A 33 -3.09 -3.66 3.25
CA GLN A 33 -2.78 -4.97 3.85
C GLN A 33 -1.54 -4.86 4.77
N ALA A 34 -1.41 -3.75 5.50
CA ALA A 34 -0.31 -3.55 6.46
C ALA A 34 -0.28 -4.68 7.50
N PHE A 35 0.86 -5.36 7.58
CA PHE A 35 1.15 -6.46 8.51
C PHE A 35 0.16 -7.63 8.43
N ASN A 36 -0.56 -7.78 7.31
CA ASN A 36 -1.31 -8.98 7.01
C ASN A 36 -0.35 -10.08 6.52
N LEU A 37 0.38 -10.67 7.47
CA LEU A 37 1.38 -11.70 7.22
C LEU A 37 0.75 -13.12 7.23
N PRO A 38 1.40 -14.11 6.59
CA PRO A 38 0.98 -15.51 6.72
C PRO A 38 0.94 -15.99 8.17
N ALA A 39 0.13 -17.01 8.45
CA ALA A 39 0.10 -17.63 9.77
C ALA A 39 1.50 -18.09 10.21
N ASP A 40 1.82 -17.87 11.48
CA ASP A 40 3.10 -18.20 12.11
C ASP A 40 4.33 -17.47 11.54
N ALA A 41 4.15 -16.41 10.75
CA ALA A 41 5.25 -15.60 10.22
C ALA A 41 6.14 -15.04 11.34
N GLU A 42 5.57 -14.71 12.48
CA GLU A 42 6.27 -14.16 13.64
C GLU A 42 7.32 -15.13 14.21
N THR A 43 7.18 -16.44 13.93
CA THR A 43 8.16 -17.46 14.36
C THR A 43 9.51 -17.36 13.63
N LEU A 44 9.55 -16.65 12.50
CA LEU A 44 10.77 -16.40 11.74
C LEU A 44 11.50 -15.13 12.20
N LEU A 45 10.84 -14.29 13.00
CA LEU A 45 11.40 -13.03 13.46
C LEU A 45 12.37 -13.26 14.63
N ALA A 46 13.48 -12.52 14.63
CA ALA A 46 14.46 -12.52 15.70
C ALA A 46 13.96 -11.76 16.94
N GLN A 47 12.92 -10.94 16.78
CA GLN A 47 12.30 -10.14 17.84
C GLN A 47 10.78 -10.04 17.63
N PRO A 48 10.02 -9.58 18.64
CA PRO A 48 8.59 -9.32 18.48
C PRO A 48 8.32 -8.32 17.33
N LEU A 49 7.28 -8.58 16.54
CA LEU A 49 6.88 -7.73 15.44
C LEU A 49 6.56 -6.29 15.92
N ALA A 50 7.26 -5.32 15.36
CA ALA A 50 6.95 -3.90 15.49
C ALA A 50 5.95 -3.46 14.40
N LEU A 51 5.02 -2.56 14.73
CA LEU A 51 3.92 -2.13 13.85
C LEU A 51 3.96 -0.61 13.54
N ASP A 52 5.13 0.01 13.67
CA ASP A 52 5.34 1.45 13.55
C ASP A 52 5.65 1.91 12.12
N PHE A 53 5.99 0.99 11.21
CA PHE A 53 6.16 1.33 9.80
C PHE A 53 4.82 1.72 9.14
N THR A 54 4.83 2.82 8.41
CA THR A 54 3.68 3.31 7.62
C THR A 54 4.10 3.69 6.21
N CYS A 55 3.23 3.46 5.22
CA CYS A 55 3.41 3.98 3.87
C CYS A 55 3.00 5.45 3.69
N GLU A 56 2.47 6.10 4.73
CA GLU A 56 2.10 7.52 4.65
C GLU A 56 3.24 8.40 4.15
N ALA A 57 2.92 9.27 3.19
CA ALA A 57 3.84 10.20 2.53
C ALA A 57 5.09 9.55 1.87
N ARG A 58 5.03 8.25 1.58
CA ARG A 58 6.06 7.54 0.81
C ARG A 58 5.63 7.41 -0.65
N ASN A 59 6.60 7.50 -1.56
CA ASN A 59 6.38 7.27 -2.99
C ASN A 59 6.12 5.78 -3.25
N TYR A 60 5.80 5.46 -4.50
CA TYR A 60 5.79 4.07 -4.94
C TYR A 60 7.18 3.46 -4.71
N GLY A 61 7.26 2.37 -3.95
CA GLY A 61 8.55 1.90 -3.44
C GLY A 61 8.49 0.58 -2.68
N TYR A 62 9.66 -0.04 -2.59
CA TYR A 62 9.94 -1.12 -1.65
C TYR A 62 10.79 -0.55 -0.51
N TYR A 63 10.42 -0.88 0.72
CA TYR A 63 11.00 -0.30 1.93
C TYR A 63 11.34 -1.39 2.93
N ALA A 64 12.63 -1.50 3.27
CA ALA A 64 13.10 -2.24 4.43
C ALA A 64 12.39 -1.77 5.69
N ASP A 65 11.99 -2.68 6.57
CA ASP A 65 11.51 -2.29 7.90
C ASP A 65 12.65 -2.37 8.91
N VAL A 66 13.31 -1.24 9.17
CA VAL A 66 14.44 -1.17 10.11
C VAL A 66 14.00 -1.48 11.54
N SER A 67 12.76 -1.14 11.93
CA SER A 67 12.19 -1.47 13.24
C SER A 67 12.00 -2.99 13.42
N ASN A 68 11.93 -3.75 12.32
CA ASN A 68 11.86 -5.21 12.30
C ASN A 68 13.15 -5.88 11.80
N ASN A 69 14.32 -5.25 12.01
CA ASN A 69 15.63 -5.77 11.60
C ASN A 69 15.70 -6.16 10.12
N CYS A 70 14.93 -5.47 9.27
CA CYS A 70 14.78 -5.75 7.85
C CYS A 70 14.28 -7.17 7.52
N GLN A 71 13.80 -7.94 8.51
CA GLN A 71 13.17 -9.25 8.27
C GLN A 71 11.78 -9.09 7.64
N ILE A 72 11.19 -7.90 7.80
CA ILE A 72 9.98 -7.44 7.12
C ILE A 72 10.36 -6.37 6.10
N PHE A 73 9.63 -6.31 5.00
CA PHE A 73 9.67 -5.18 4.08
C PHE A 73 8.26 -4.84 3.61
N HIS A 74 8.11 -3.64 3.08
CA HIS A 74 6.83 -3.10 2.64
C HIS A 74 6.87 -2.64 1.20
N ILE A 75 5.76 -2.83 0.50
CA ILE A 75 5.48 -2.15 -0.76
C ILE A 75 4.49 -1.04 -0.46
N CYS A 76 4.86 0.20 -0.80
CA CYS A 76 3.97 1.35 -0.75
C CYS A 76 3.54 1.72 -2.16
N LEU A 77 2.25 2.04 -2.35
CA LEU A 77 1.72 2.54 -3.62
C LEU A 77 0.75 3.72 -3.36
N PRO A 78 1.14 4.96 -3.72
CA PRO A 78 0.22 6.09 -3.75
C PRO A 78 -0.90 5.83 -4.76
N ILE A 79 -2.14 5.92 -4.31
CA ILE A 79 -3.33 5.81 -5.15
C ILE A 79 -3.87 7.22 -5.32
N GLU A 80 -3.85 7.70 -6.57
CA GLU A 80 -4.21 9.06 -6.94
C GLU A 80 -5.62 9.11 -7.56
N ASP A 81 -6.27 10.27 -7.45
CA ASP A 81 -7.44 10.58 -8.26
C ASP A 81 -7.06 11.01 -9.69
N ASP A 82 -8.06 11.28 -10.54
CA ASP A 82 -7.84 11.73 -11.92
C ASP A 82 -7.09 13.07 -12.02
N ALA A 83 -7.01 13.84 -10.93
CA ALA A 83 -6.28 15.10 -10.84
C ALA A 83 -4.87 14.96 -10.27
N GLY A 84 -4.44 13.74 -9.92
CA GLY A 84 -3.13 13.44 -9.34
C GLY A 84 -3.05 13.71 -7.83
N ALA A 85 -4.17 13.92 -7.13
CA ALA A 85 -4.18 14.04 -5.68
C ALA A 85 -4.16 12.65 -5.05
N ILE A 86 -3.21 12.41 -4.13
CA ILE A 86 -3.13 11.15 -3.39
C ILE A 86 -4.36 11.02 -2.48
N LEU A 87 -5.19 10.01 -2.75
CA LEU A 87 -6.37 9.66 -1.96
C LEU A 87 -6.00 8.77 -0.77
N GLU A 88 -5.11 7.80 -1.01
CA GLU A 88 -4.56 6.89 0.00
C GLU A 88 -3.19 6.38 -0.44
N THR A 89 -2.41 5.81 0.48
CA THR A 89 -1.21 5.04 0.12
C THR A 89 -1.41 3.61 0.59
N ALA A 90 -1.54 2.70 -0.37
CA ALA A 90 -1.63 1.27 -0.12
C ALA A 90 -0.32 0.76 0.49
N GLN A 91 -0.44 -0.14 1.46
CA GLN A 91 0.68 -0.80 2.13
C GLN A 91 0.48 -2.30 2.09
N TRP A 92 1.50 -3.02 1.63
CA TRP A 92 1.58 -4.47 1.75
C TRP A 92 2.86 -4.83 2.50
N SER A 93 2.74 -5.65 3.55
CA SER A 93 3.90 -6.13 4.30
C SER A 93 4.24 -7.56 3.90
N PHE A 94 5.54 -7.84 3.81
CA PHE A 94 6.08 -9.14 3.45
C PHE A 94 7.17 -9.52 4.43
N ILE A 95 7.33 -10.82 4.65
CA ILE A 95 8.39 -11.39 5.48
C ILE A 95 9.43 -12.08 4.61
N CYS A 96 10.70 -11.83 4.90
CA CYS A 96 11.81 -12.56 4.30
C CYS A 96 11.90 -13.99 4.87
N GLY A 97 12.50 -14.90 4.11
CA GLY A 97 12.68 -16.28 4.54
C GLY A 97 13.60 -16.40 5.76
N ASN A 98 13.58 -17.57 6.40
CA ASN A 98 14.43 -17.85 7.56
C ASN A 98 15.92 -17.55 7.26
N GLY A 99 16.56 -16.74 8.10
CA GLY A 99 17.97 -16.35 7.96
C GLY A 99 18.26 -15.37 6.81
N THR A 100 17.24 -14.65 6.34
CA THR A 100 17.40 -13.59 5.33
C THR A 100 16.78 -12.27 5.79
N VAL A 101 17.30 -11.18 5.28
CA VAL A 101 16.82 -9.80 5.50
C VAL A 101 16.63 -9.12 4.16
N PHE A 102 15.77 -8.11 4.12
CA PHE A 102 15.53 -7.32 2.93
C PHE A 102 16.71 -6.40 2.66
N ASP A 103 17.40 -6.66 1.55
CA ASP A 103 18.46 -5.81 1.04
C ASP A 103 17.83 -4.65 0.25
N GLN A 104 17.85 -3.46 0.84
CA GLN A 104 17.30 -2.26 0.24
C GLN A 104 18.05 -1.84 -1.04
N GLN A 105 19.31 -2.24 -1.22
CA GLN A 105 20.10 -1.90 -2.41
C GLN A 105 19.67 -2.73 -3.62
N THR A 106 19.31 -3.99 -3.43
CA THR A 106 18.92 -4.91 -4.51
C THR A 106 17.41 -5.10 -4.62
N LEU A 107 16.65 -4.63 -3.62
CA LEU A 107 15.20 -4.80 -3.48
C LEU A 107 14.78 -6.28 -3.40
N THR A 108 15.58 -7.09 -2.72
CA THR A 108 15.35 -8.54 -2.56
C THR A 108 15.70 -9.00 -1.15
N CYS A 109 15.15 -10.13 -0.71
CA CYS A 109 15.67 -10.79 0.50
C CYS A 109 17.02 -11.46 0.19
N ASN A 110 18.03 -11.20 1.02
CA ASN A 110 19.37 -11.78 0.92
C ASN A 110 19.87 -12.24 2.31
N HIS A 111 20.96 -12.99 2.36
CA HIS A 111 21.66 -13.27 3.61
C HIS A 111 22.22 -11.97 4.21
N GLU A 112 22.17 -11.85 5.53
CA GLU A 112 22.53 -10.61 6.24
C GLU A 112 23.96 -10.16 5.92
N GLU A 113 24.90 -11.10 5.83
CA GLU A 113 26.31 -10.85 5.49
C GLU A 113 26.54 -10.33 4.06
N ASP A 114 25.60 -10.59 3.15
CA ASP A 114 25.65 -10.18 1.74
C ASP A 114 24.70 -9.01 1.45
N SER A 115 23.97 -8.53 2.46
CA SER A 115 22.97 -7.46 2.34
C SER A 115 23.55 -6.08 2.66
N PHE A 116 22.95 -5.03 2.11
CA PHE A 116 23.21 -3.68 2.57
C PHE A 116 22.87 -3.52 4.08
N PRO A 117 23.69 -2.83 4.89
CA PRO A 117 23.45 -2.75 6.33
C PRO A 117 22.05 -2.26 6.68
N CYS A 118 21.28 -3.09 7.39
CA CYS A 118 19.87 -2.82 7.69
C CYS A 118 19.64 -1.45 8.35
N ALA A 119 20.49 -1.07 9.30
CA ALA A 119 20.39 0.22 10.00
C ALA A 119 20.61 1.44 9.08
N GLU A 120 21.22 1.24 7.91
CA GLU A 120 21.46 2.29 6.92
C GLU A 120 20.43 2.26 5.79
N SER A 121 19.56 1.24 5.72
CA SER A 121 18.64 1.02 4.60
C SER A 121 17.77 2.22 4.26
N GLU A 122 17.35 3.01 5.25
CA GLU A 122 16.54 4.22 5.00
C GLU A 122 17.22 5.23 4.06
N SER A 123 18.56 5.23 4.02
CA SER A 123 19.34 6.09 3.11
C SER A 123 19.15 5.77 1.62
N LEU A 124 18.64 4.58 1.31
CA LEU A 124 18.38 4.10 -0.04
C LEU A 124 16.89 4.11 -0.42
N TYR A 125 16.00 4.59 0.46
CA TYR A 125 14.58 4.74 0.15
C TYR A 125 14.37 5.65 -1.07
N GLY A 126 13.75 5.10 -2.11
CA GLY A 126 13.49 5.81 -3.37
C GLY A 126 14.74 6.09 -4.22
N VAL A 127 15.91 5.59 -3.84
CA VAL A 127 17.16 5.74 -4.62
C VAL A 127 17.29 4.62 -5.66
N VAL A 128 16.89 3.40 -5.28
CA VAL A 128 16.95 2.25 -6.18
C VAL A 128 15.75 2.28 -7.11
N GLU A 129 16.02 2.41 -8.39
CA GLU A 129 15.02 2.51 -9.45
C GLU A 129 14.48 1.14 -9.83
N PHE A 130 13.16 1.04 -9.95
CA PHE A 130 12.47 -0.20 -10.33
C PHE A 130 11.22 0.14 -11.14
N GLY A 131 10.71 -0.82 -11.91
CA GLY A 131 9.43 -0.68 -12.62
C GLY A 131 9.35 0.43 -13.67
N LYS A 132 10.48 0.99 -14.13
CA LYS A 132 10.49 1.98 -15.22
C LYS A 132 9.99 1.35 -16.51
N ILE A 133 8.94 1.93 -17.08
CA ILE A 133 8.54 1.67 -18.46
C ILE A 133 9.46 2.53 -19.33
N GLU A 134 10.25 1.89 -20.18
CA GLU A 134 11.06 2.59 -21.17
C GLU A 134 10.15 3.45 -22.05
N PRO A 135 10.52 4.71 -22.34
CA PRO A 135 9.66 5.65 -23.07
C PRO A 135 9.32 5.20 -24.50
N ASP A 136 10.02 4.18 -25.01
CA ASP A 136 9.87 3.64 -26.36
C ASP A 136 8.89 2.44 -26.45
N TYR A 137 8.19 2.08 -25.36
CA TYR A 137 7.19 1.01 -25.30
C TYR A 137 5.75 1.50 -25.15
#